data_AF-A0A7S0B6I9-F1
#
_entry.id   AF-A0A7S0B6I9-F1
#
_cell.length_a   1.000
_cell.length_b   1.000
_cell.length_c   1.000
_cell.angle_alpha   90.00
_cell.angle_beta   90.00
_cell.angle_gamma   90.00
#
_symmetry.space_group_name_H-M   'P 1'
#
loop_
_entity.id
_entity.type
_entity.pdbx_description
1 polymer ?
#
loop_
_entity_poly.entity_id
_entity_poly.type
_entity_poly.pdbx_seq_one_letter_code
_entity_poly.pdbx_strand_id
1 'polypeptide(L)'
;TVILPATAFIVLALEAAKEETGTSSVTLEDVTFLRPLELSSPRRLSTMLVRSGTGGSLRFTSRPIPDGSATLHCTCTFSFAQSRRVDTFPVPELPPVTGLYSRFAAAGFHYGPAFQAANLASDASCAQCDLLRFSGAQFPIHPATLDVAMHLAALLHPLGVRAVPHTIRRLAFRTGATPVRGRARVVKDELEFQVLDTIGEVVCHIEDLRLSMLSAPPTLQVRRPTWRPVPLEPRGIWLALGEEALGLKLPRTTNRQEDPHVAVVLAIRAENLEDVHRC
;
A
#
# COMPACT_ATOMS: atom_id res chain seq x y z
N THR A 1 -1.54 20.34 -6.21
CA THR A 1 -1.02 19.78 -4.95
C THR A 1 -0.15 18.58 -5.28
N VAL A 2 0.89 18.30 -4.49
CA VAL A 2 1.71 17.08 -4.65
C VAL A 2 1.09 16.00 -3.76
N ILE A 3 0.86 14.81 -4.32
CA ILE A 3 0.25 13.69 -3.61
C ILE A 3 1.25 12.54 -3.56
N LEU A 4 1.33 11.85 -2.42
CA LEU A 4 2.08 10.60 -2.31
C LEU A 4 1.40 9.53 -3.19
N PRO A 5 2.10 8.87 -4.12
CA PRO A 5 1.49 7.85 -4.96
C PRO A 5 0.98 6.68 -4.10
N ALA A 6 -0.13 6.07 -4.51
CA ALA A 6 -0.73 4.94 -3.80
C ALA A 6 0.28 3.78 -3.61
N THR A 7 1.16 3.59 -4.58
CA THR A 7 2.22 2.58 -4.55
C THR A 7 3.26 2.80 -3.46
N ALA A 8 3.39 4.00 -2.90
CA ALA A 8 4.26 4.22 -1.75
C ALA A 8 3.78 3.43 -0.53
N PHE A 9 2.46 3.32 -0.31
CA PHE A 9 1.92 2.49 0.78
C PHE A 9 2.20 1.00 0.55
N ILE A 10 2.17 0.55 -0.72
CA ILE A 10 2.55 -0.83 -1.07
C ILE A 10 4.02 -1.06 -0.75
N VAL A 11 4.90 -0.16 -1.15
CA VAL A 11 6.35 -0.29 -0.91
C VAL A 11 6.65 -0.29 0.59
N LEU A 12 6.00 0.57 1.37
CA LEU A 12 6.13 0.58 2.83
C LEU A 12 5.57 -0.70 3.46
N ALA A 13 4.49 -1.25 2.93
CA ALA A 13 3.94 -2.54 3.39
C ALA A 13 4.91 -3.69 3.12
N LEU A 14 5.51 -3.73 1.93
CA LEU A 14 6.51 -4.73 1.56
C LEU A 14 7.76 -4.63 2.43
N GLU A 15 8.23 -3.42 2.72
CA GLU A 15 9.38 -3.21 3.60
C GLU A 15 9.07 -3.64 5.03
N ALA A 16 7.94 -3.21 5.60
CA ALA A 16 7.53 -3.59 6.95
C ALA A 16 7.34 -5.11 7.09
N ALA A 17 6.74 -5.76 6.09
CA ALA A 17 6.60 -7.21 6.07
C ALA A 17 7.95 -7.92 5.97
N LYS A 18 8.86 -7.45 5.11
CA LYS A 18 10.21 -8.00 4.97
C LYS A 18 11.03 -7.87 6.25
N GLU A 19 10.96 -6.73 6.92
CA GLU A 19 11.66 -6.49 8.18
C GLU A 19 11.16 -7.41 9.30
N GLU A 20 9.85 -7.65 9.37
CA GLU A 20 9.25 -8.58 10.35
C GLU A 20 9.60 -10.05 10.07
N THR A 21 9.70 -10.46 8.80
CA THR A 21 9.73 -11.89 8.44
C THR A 21 11.10 -12.39 7.98
N GLY A 22 11.97 -11.49 7.50
CA GLY A 22 13.22 -11.83 6.83
C GLY A 22 13.03 -12.59 5.51
N THR A 23 11.79 -12.70 4.99
CA THR A 23 11.52 -13.50 3.78
C THR A 23 11.82 -12.72 2.50
N SER A 24 12.29 -13.45 1.49
CA SER A 24 12.57 -12.89 0.17
C SER A 24 11.32 -12.69 -0.69
N SER A 25 10.16 -13.20 -0.23
CA SER A 25 8.86 -12.98 -0.85
C SER A 25 7.78 -12.67 0.18
N VAL A 26 6.85 -11.81 -0.23
CA VAL A 26 5.72 -11.32 0.54
C VAL A 26 4.50 -11.30 -0.38
N THR A 27 3.34 -11.67 0.14
CA THR A 27 2.05 -11.41 -0.50
C THR A 27 1.30 -10.37 0.32
N LEU A 28 0.79 -9.33 -0.33
CA LEU A 28 -0.18 -8.40 0.24
C LEU A 28 -1.57 -8.75 -0.29
N GLU A 29 -2.58 -8.67 0.57
CA GLU A 29 -3.97 -8.93 0.22
C GLU A 29 -4.85 -7.80 0.74
N ASP A 30 -6.03 -7.65 0.13
CA ASP A 30 -7.06 -6.68 0.53
C ASP A 30 -6.53 -5.24 0.70
N VAL A 31 -5.60 -4.82 -0.17
CA VAL A 31 -5.06 -3.46 -0.13
C VAL A 31 -6.18 -2.49 -0.51
N THR A 32 -6.44 -1.52 0.36
CA THR A 32 -7.51 -0.53 0.18
C THR A 32 -6.96 0.87 0.37
N PHE A 33 -7.06 1.69 -0.67
CA PHE A 33 -6.69 3.12 -0.65
C PHE A 33 -7.91 3.96 -0.29
N LEU A 34 -7.90 4.53 0.91
CA LEU A 34 -9.04 5.25 1.48
C LEU A 34 -9.00 6.75 1.18
N ARG A 35 -7.82 7.37 1.32
CA ARG A 35 -7.63 8.82 1.18
C ARG A 35 -6.24 9.13 0.61
N PRO A 36 -6.13 10.07 -0.33
CA PRO A 36 -4.82 10.55 -0.78
C PRO A 36 -4.05 11.19 0.37
N LEU A 37 -2.72 11.10 0.33
CA LEU A 37 -1.84 11.82 1.25
C LEU A 37 -1.21 13.00 0.51
N GLU A 38 -1.66 14.21 0.83
CA GLU A 38 -1.08 15.43 0.29
C GLU A 38 0.23 15.80 0.99
N LEU A 39 1.23 16.16 0.20
CA LEU A 39 2.58 16.53 0.63
C LEU A 39 2.81 18.04 0.54
N SER A 40 1.75 18.84 0.45
CA SER A 40 1.78 20.30 0.43
C SER A 40 2.20 20.91 1.78
N SER A 41 2.12 20.13 2.87
CA SER A 41 2.51 20.53 4.21
C SER A 41 3.24 19.37 4.92
N PRO A 42 4.12 19.65 5.91
CA PRO A 42 4.74 18.60 6.71
C PRO A 42 3.72 17.71 7.42
N ARG A 43 3.93 16.40 7.35
CA ARG A 43 3.10 15.38 8.00
C ARG A 43 3.98 14.26 8.54
N ARG A 44 3.58 13.69 9.67
CA ARG A 44 4.13 12.43 10.17
C ARG A 44 3.28 11.29 9.63
N LEU A 45 3.89 10.40 8.85
CA LEU A 45 3.28 9.15 8.42
C LEU A 45 3.69 8.04 9.40
N SER A 46 2.70 7.34 9.95
CA SER A 46 2.88 6.21 10.84
C SER A 46 2.35 4.94 10.19
N THR A 47 3.15 3.88 10.24
CA THR A 47 2.77 2.52 9.83
C THR A 47 2.54 1.70 11.08
N MET A 48 1.34 1.13 11.23
CA MET A 48 1.02 0.18 12.29
C MET A 48 0.96 -1.22 11.69
N LEU A 49 1.75 -2.13 12.24
CA LEU A 49 1.76 -3.55 11.89
C LEU A 49 1.19 -4.35 13.06
N VAL A 50 0.21 -5.20 12.78
CA VAL A 50 -0.33 -6.17 13.75
C VAL A 50 -0.10 -7.57 13.21
N ARG A 51 0.70 -8.37 13.92
CA ARG A 51 1.04 -9.73 13.52
C ARG A 51 -0.04 -10.74 13.91
N SER A 52 -0.29 -11.70 13.03
CA SER A 52 -1.18 -12.83 13.26
C SER A 52 -0.68 -14.08 12.53
N GLY A 53 -0.01 -14.98 13.26
CA GLY A 53 0.52 -16.24 12.71
C GLY A 53 1.59 -16.02 11.63
N THR A 54 1.35 -16.56 10.43
CA THR A 54 2.22 -16.44 9.24
C THR A 54 1.88 -15.22 8.37
N GLY A 55 1.27 -14.20 8.98
CA GLY A 55 0.90 -12.96 8.33
C GLY A 55 0.49 -11.89 9.34
N GLY A 56 -0.32 -10.94 8.89
CA GLY A 56 -0.81 -9.86 9.73
C GLY A 56 -1.58 -8.80 8.95
N SER A 57 -1.78 -7.65 9.59
CA SER A 57 -2.39 -6.47 8.99
C SER A 57 -1.53 -5.23 9.16
N LEU A 58 -1.71 -4.28 8.24
CA LEU A 58 -0.98 -3.03 8.16
C LEU A 58 -1.97 -1.88 7.99
N ARG A 59 -1.69 -0.76 8.66
CA ARG A 59 -2.45 0.49 8.55
C ARG A 59 -1.51 1.68 8.44
N PHE A 60 -1.82 2.58 7.51
CA PHE A 60 -1.02 3.78 7.23
C PHE A 60 -1.81 5.03 7.57
N THR A 61 -1.36 5.74 8.60
CA THR A 61 -2.05 6.93 9.14
C THR A 61 -1.13 8.12 9.13
N SER A 62 -1.57 9.27 8.61
CA SER A 62 -0.81 10.52 8.72
C SER A 62 -1.42 11.48 9.72
N ARG A 63 -0.57 12.35 10.29
CA ARG A 63 -0.98 13.49 11.11
C ARG A 63 -0.20 14.74 10.67
N PRO A 64 -0.84 15.93 10.55
CA PRO A 64 -0.10 17.17 10.35
C PRO A 64 0.89 17.45 11.50
N ILE A 65 1.92 18.23 11.21
CA ILE A 65 2.91 18.71 12.20
C ILE A 65 2.73 20.25 12.30
N PRO A 66 2.63 20.83 13.52
CA PRO A 66 2.85 20.20 14.83
C PRO A 66 1.69 19.33 15.33
N ASP A 67 0.45 19.65 14.97
CA ASP A 67 -0.75 18.97 15.46
C ASP A 67 -1.88 18.93 14.42
N GLY A 68 -2.89 18.09 14.68
CA GLY A 68 -4.06 17.91 13.82
C GLY A 68 -4.67 16.53 13.92
N SER A 69 -5.82 16.34 13.27
CA SER A 69 -6.50 15.04 13.25
C SER A 69 -5.74 14.01 12.41
N ALA A 70 -5.72 12.77 12.90
CA ALA A 70 -5.14 11.65 12.18
C ALA A 70 -6.01 11.27 10.98
N THR A 71 -5.40 10.99 9.84
CA THR A 71 -6.07 10.53 8.62
C THR A 71 -5.56 9.14 8.24
N LEU A 72 -6.47 8.17 8.14
CA LEU A 72 -6.17 6.83 7.65
C LEU A 72 -6.15 6.84 6.11
N HIS A 73 -5.05 6.41 5.51
CA HIS A 73 -4.83 6.45 4.07
C HIS A 73 -4.95 5.10 3.39
N CYS A 74 -4.38 4.06 3.99
CA CYS A 74 -4.30 2.75 3.39
C CYS A 74 -4.38 1.66 4.46
N THR A 75 -5.00 0.54 4.11
CA THR A 75 -4.97 -0.70 4.89
C THR A 75 -4.64 -1.87 3.98
N CYS A 76 -3.92 -2.87 4.49
CA CYS A 76 -3.75 -4.15 3.80
C CYS A 76 -3.48 -5.27 4.80
N THR A 77 -3.63 -6.50 4.36
CA THR A 77 -3.07 -7.67 5.05
C THR A 77 -1.81 -8.12 4.33
N PHE A 78 -0.97 -8.85 5.05
CA PHE A 78 0.23 -9.45 4.48
C PHE A 78 0.37 -10.90 4.94
N SER A 79 0.99 -11.72 4.11
CA SER A 79 1.39 -13.08 4.43
C SER A 79 2.76 -13.39 3.81
N PHE A 80 3.48 -14.30 4.44
CA PHE A 80 4.86 -14.65 4.06
C PHE A 80 5.05 -16.17 3.93
N ALA A 81 3.99 -16.89 3.60
CA ALA A 81 4.09 -18.29 3.19
C ALA A 81 4.99 -18.42 1.94
N GLN A 82 5.51 -19.62 1.68
CA GLN A 82 6.30 -19.89 0.47
C GLN A 82 5.51 -19.45 -0.76
N SER A 83 5.94 -18.35 -1.37
CA SER A 83 5.33 -17.85 -2.59
C SER A 83 5.62 -18.82 -3.72
N ARG A 84 4.58 -19.33 -4.35
CA ARG A 84 4.73 -20.04 -5.62
C ARG A 84 5.25 -19.05 -6.67
N ARG A 85 6.20 -19.49 -7.51
CA ARG A 85 6.65 -18.72 -8.67
C ARG A 85 5.44 -18.34 -9.52
N VAL A 86 5.35 -17.06 -9.87
CA VAL A 86 4.31 -16.55 -10.74
C VAL A 86 4.83 -16.62 -12.18
N ASP A 87 4.11 -17.33 -13.03
CA ASP A 87 4.44 -17.41 -14.45
C ASP A 87 4.07 -16.12 -15.16
N THR A 88 4.89 -15.73 -16.14
CA THR A 88 4.57 -14.58 -17.00
C THR A 88 3.39 -14.92 -17.90
N PHE A 89 2.44 -13.98 -18.05
CA PHE A 89 1.43 -14.14 -19.09
C PHE A 89 1.97 -13.77 -20.48
N PRO A 90 1.47 -14.39 -21.56
CA PRO A 90 1.85 -14.02 -22.92
C PRO A 90 1.35 -12.61 -23.24
N VAL A 91 2.19 -11.81 -23.91
CA VAL A 91 1.83 -10.50 -24.47
C VAL A 91 2.05 -10.57 -25.97
N PRO A 92 1.05 -10.25 -26.80
CA PRO A 92 1.20 -10.26 -28.25
C PRO A 92 2.14 -9.14 -28.70
N GLU A 93 2.40 -9.07 -30.00
CA GLU A 93 3.00 -7.86 -30.57
C GLU A 93 1.98 -6.70 -30.45
N LEU A 94 2.39 -5.61 -29.79
CA LEU A 94 1.51 -4.49 -29.46
C LEU A 94 1.92 -3.24 -30.24
N PRO A 95 0.97 -2.48 -30.80
CA PRO A 95 1.29 -1.23 -31.46
C PRO A 95 1.75 -0.17 -30.45
N PRO A 96 2.66 0.73 -30.84
CA PRO A 96 3.18 1.77 -29.96
C PRO A 96 2.10 2.81 -29.61
N VAL A 97 2.16 3.34 -28.39
CA VAL A 97 1.25 4.35 -27.86
C VAL A 97 2.03 5.61 -27.52
N THR A 98 1.50 6.75 -27.96
CA THR A 98 2.05 8.07 -27.64
C THR A 98 1.02 8.95 -26.92
N GLY A 99 1.50 10.04 -26.32
CA GLY A 99 0.64 11.07 -25.72
C GLY A 99 -0.10 10.68 -24.43
N LEU A 100 0.19 9.51 -23.82
CA LEU A 100 -0.45 9.10 -22.56
C LEU A 100 -0.30 10.16 -21.46
N TYR A 101 0.93 10.67 -21.25
CA TYR A 101 1.19 11.66 -20.20
C TYR A 101 0.61 13.04 -20.51
N SER A 102 0.48 13.42 -21.78
CA SER A 102 -0.27 14.61 -22.18
C SER A 102 -1.76 14.49 -21.84
N ARG A 103 -2.36 13.31 -22.03
CA ARG A 103 -3.75 13.04 -21.62
C ARG A 103 -3.92 13.06 -20.11
N PHE A 104 -2.98 12.49 -19.35
CA PHE A 104 -2.97 12.61 -17.89
C PHE A 104 -2.90 14.07 -17.44
N ALA A 105 -2.00 14.87 -18.03
CA ALA A 105 -1.87 16.29 -17.71
C ALA A 105 -3.15 17.07 -18.02
N ALA A 106 -3.80 16.80 -19.16
CA ALA A 106 -5.10 17.37 -19.50
C ALA A 106 -6.22 16.98 -18.52
N ALA A 107 -6.09 15.84 -17.86
CA ALA A 107 -6.98 15.38 -16.79
C ALA A 107 -6.55 15.86 -15.38
N GLY A 108 -5.51 16.68 -15.26
CA GLY A 108 -5.00 17.24 -14.00
C GLY A 108 -3.93 16.41 -13.28
N PHE A 109 -3.46 15.31 -13.89
CA PHE A 109 -2.38 14.48 -13.36
C PHE A 109 -1.04 14.85 -14.00
N HIS A 110 -0.25 15.63 -13.28
CA HIS A 110 1.04 16.12 -13.75
C HIS A 110 2.19 15.21 -13.29
N TYR A 111 2.39 14.11 -14.01
CA TYR A 111 3.49 13.17 -13.72
C TYR A 111 4.84 13.74 -14.15
N GLY A 112 5.79 13.85 -13.22
CA GLY A 112 7.18 14.20 -13.51
C GLY A 112 7.96 13.05 -14.18
N PRO A 113 9.19 13.28 -14.67
CA PRO A 113 9.96 12.31 -15.46
C PRO A 113 10.13 10.93 -14.80
N ALA A 114 10.30 10.89 -13.47
CA ALA A 114 10.42 9.64 -12.72
C ALA A 114 9.14 8.77 -12.75
N PHE A 115 7.99 9.37 -13.06
CA PHE A 115 6.67 8.74 -13.13
C PHE A 115 6.17 8.57 -14.56
N GLN A 116 7.06 8.68 -15.55
CA GLN A 116 6.73 8.46 -16.96
C GLN A 116 7.41 7.20 -17.50
N ALA A 117 6.63 6.41 -18.23
CA ALA A 117 7.04 5.19 -18.91
C ALA A 117 7.70 5.51 -20.25
N ALA A 118 8.62 4.63 -20.67
CA ALA A 118 9.14 4.60 -22.02
C ALA A 118 8.51 3.45 -22.82
N ASN A 119 8.53 3.54 -24.16
CA ASN A 119 8.13 2.47 -25.08
C ASN A 119 6.75 1.86 -24.74
N LEU A 120 5.78 2.72 -24.46
CA LEU A 120 4.40 2.30 -24.23
C LEU A 120 3.84 1.64 -25.49
N ALA A 121 3.19 0.49 -25.32
CA ALA A 121 2.47 -0.21 -26.38
C ALA A 121 1.21 -0.85 -25.81
N SER A 122 0.10 -0.83 -26.53
CA SER A 122 -1.14 -1.47 -26.08
C SER A 122 -2.11 -1.77 -27.21
N ASP A 123 -3.00 -2.73 -26.95
CA ASP A 123 -4.22 -2.98 -27.72
C ASP A 123 -5.45 -2.89 -26.78
N ALA A 124 -6.56 -3.52 -27.16
CA ALA A 124 -7.80 -3.51 -26.37
C ALA A 124 -7.72 -4.30 -25.05
N SER A 125 -6.76 -5.21 -24.91
CA SER A 125 -6.70 -6.19 -23.80
C SER A 125 -5.36 -6.24 -23.08
N CYS A 126 -4.27 -5.83 -23.72
CA CYS A 126 -2.91 -5.94 -23.23
C CYS A 126 -2.17 -4.61 -23.39
N ALA A 127 -1.31 -4.30 -22.43
CA ALA A 127 -0.44 -3.14 -22.48
C ALA A 127 0.92 -3.45 -21.87
N GLN A 128 1.97 -2.78 -22.34
CA GLN A 128 3.31 -2.89 -21.76
C GLN A 128 4.06 -1.58 -21.84
N CYS A 129 5.11 -1.47 -21.02
CA CYS A 129 6.07 -0.38 -21.08
C CYS A 129 7.43 -0.77 -20.51
N ASP A 130 8.45 0.01 -20.86
CA ASP A 130 9.74 -0.04 -20.21
C ASP A 130 9.75 0.90 -18.99
N LEU A 131 10.35 0.41 -17.91
CA LEU A 131 10.42 1.09 -16.62
C LEU A 131 11.79 1.70 -16.41
N LEU A 132 11.80 2.90 -15.83
CA LEU A 132 13.05 3.54 -15.39
C LEU A 132 13.69 2.73 -14.27
N ARG A 133 15.01 2.58 -14.36
CA ARG A 133 15.84 1.97 -13.32
C ARG A 133 16.25 3.05 -12.32
N PHE A 134 16.01 2.79 -11.05
CA PHE A 134 16.48 3.64 -9.96
C PHE A 134 17.67 2.95 -9.28
N SER A 135 18.81 3.64 -9.22
CA SER A 135 20.01 3.16 -8.51
C SER A 135 19.89 3.41 -7.01
N GLY A 136 20.40 2.48 -6.20
CA GLY A 136 20.55 2.70 -4.74
C GLY A 136 19.24 2.78 -3.97
N ALA A 137 18.19 2.10 -4.44
CA ALA A 137 16.90 2.11 -3.75
C ALA A 137 17.02 1.51 -2.34
N GLN A 138 16.65 2.30 -1.33
CA GLN A 138 16.54 1.87 0.07
C GLN A 138 15.34 0.95 0.32
N PHE A 139 14.47 0.80 -0.68
CA PHE A 139 13.23 0.03 -0.62
C PHE A 139 13.31 -1.21 -1.52
N PRO A 140 12.45 -2.23 -1.31
CA PRO A 140 12.45 -3.45 -2.12
C PRO A 140 12.16 -3.17 -3.60
N ILE A 141 11.37 -2.13 -3.88
CA ILE A 141 11.09 -1.57 -5.20
C ILE A 141 10.82 -0.07 -5.05
N HIS A 142 11.21 0.74 -6.03
CA HIS A 142 10.94 2.16 -6.00
C HIS A 142 9.43 2.44 -6.24
N PRO A 143 8.75 3.29 -5.45
CA PRO A 143 7.31 3.55 -5.60
C PRO A 143 6.92 3.99 -7.02
N ALA A 144 7.72 4.87 -7.64
CA ALA A 144 7.46 5.34 -9.00
C ALA A 144 7.52 4.22 -10.05
N THR A 145 8.38 3.20 -9.86
CA THR A 145 8.43 2.05 -10.78
C THR A 145 7.12 1.28 -10.78
N LEU A 146 6.56 1.04 -9.60
CA LEU A 146 5.28 0.35 -9.47
C LEU A 146 4.12 1.23 -9.97
N ASP A 147 4.18 2.54 -9.71
CA ASP A 147 3.14 3.49 -10.13
C ASP A 147 3.07 3.58 -11.65
N VAL A 148 4.25 3.65 -12.31
CA VAL A 148 4.37 3.63 -13.77
C VAL A 148 3.79 2.36 -14.37
N ALA A 149 4.03 1.19 -13.74
CA ALA A 149 3.41 -0.05 -14.20
C ALA A 149 1.88 0.01 -14.07
N MET A 150 1.34 0.60 -13.00
CA MET A 150 -0.10 0.80 -12.82
C MET A 150 -0.71 1.81 -13.81
N HIS A 151 0.07 2.74 -14.39
CA HIS A 151 -0.43 3.66 -15.42
C HIS A 151 -0.94 2.94 -16.68
N LEU A 152 -0.49 1.71 -16.93
CA LEU A 152 -1.03 0.87 -18.01
C LEU A 152 -2.54 0.62 -17.87
N ALA A 153 -3.09 0.73 -16.67
CA ALA A 153 -4.53 0.65 -16.43
C ALA A 153 -5.32 1.70 -17.25
N ALA A 154 -4.74 2.88 -17.46
CA ALA A 154 -5.38 3.96 -18.23
C ALA A 154 -5.47 3.67 -19.73
N LEU A 155 -4.75 2.66 -20.23
CA LEU A 155 -4.84 2.20 -21.62
C LEU A 155 -5.90 1.11 -21.78
N LEU A 156 -6.18 0.35 -20.72
CA LEU A 156 -7.03 -0.84 -20.78
C LEU A 156 -8.42 -0.65 -20.15
N HIS A 157 -8.55 0.27 -19.21
CA HIS A 157 -9.79 0.47 -18.46
C HIS A 157 -10.65 1.59 -19.08
N PRO A 158 -12.00 1.45 -19.13
CA PRO A 158 -12.89 2.47 -19.69
C PRO A 158 -12.82 3.86 -19.02
N LEU A 159 -12.39 3.92 -17.76
CA LEU A 159 -12.16 5.19 -17.06
C LEU A 159 -10.94 5.97 -17.59
N GLY A 160 -10.03 5.29 -18.29
CA GLY A 160 -8.81 5.86 -18.86
C GLY A 160 -7.99 6.62 -17.81
N VAL A 161 -7.53 7.81 -18.19
CA VAL A 161 -6.68 8.70 -17.36
C VAL A 161 -7.41 9.36 -16.18
N ARG A 162 -8.71 9.11 -15.98
CA ARG A 162 -9.52 9.69 -14.88
C ARG A 162 -9.62 8.79 -13.65
N ALA A 163 -9.02 7.61 -13.72
CA ALA A 163 -9.07 6.60 -12.68
C ALA A 163 -7.87 6.69 -11.75
N VAL A 164 -8.10 6.38 -10.47
CA VAL A 164 -7.06 6.16 -9.47
C VAL A 164 -7.20 4.77 -8.85
N PRO A 165 -6.11 4.16 -8.37
CA PRO A 165 -6.16 2.91 -7.60
C PRO A 165 -7.10 3.04 -6.40
N HIS A 166 -8.00 2.06 -6.22
CA HIS A 166 -8.91 2.00 -5.08
C HIS A 166 -8.67 0.75 -4.24
N THR A 167 -8.67 -0.43 -4.85
CA THR A 167 -8.34 -1.68 -4.16
C THR A 167 -7.47 -2.59 -5.01
N ILE A 168 -6.65 -3.41 -4.36
CA ILE A 168 -5.93 -4.53 -4.96
C ILE A 168 -6.29 -5.77 -4.16
N ARG A 169 -6.81 -6.81 -4.84
CA ARG A 169 -7.15 -8.07 -4.19
C ARG A 169 -5.90 -8.75 -3.67
N ARG A 170 -4.89 -8.90 -4.54
CA ARG A 170 -3.66 -9.61 -4.20
C ARG A 170 -2.47 -9.01 -4.92
N LEU A 171 -1.35 -8.88 -4.21
CA LEU A 171 -0.06 -8.49 -4.76
C LEU A 171 1.01 -9.46 -4.25
N ALA A 172 1.60 -10.23 -5.15
CA ALA A 172 2.76 -11.07 -4.85
C ALA A 172 4.04 -10.32 -5.23
N PHE A 173 5.03 -10.32 -4.34
CA PHE A 173 6.29 -9.62 -4.55
C PHE A 173 7.49 -10.50 -4.20
N ARG A 174 8.56 -10.36 -4.98
CA ARG A 174 9.86 -10.99 -4.76
C ARG A 174 10.96 -9.93 -4.71
N THR A 175 11.73 -9.95 -3.64
CA THR A 175 12.86 -9.05 -3.40
C THR A 175 14.08 -9.41 -4.26
N GLY A 176 15.06 -8.49 -4.36
CA GLY A 176 16.38 -8.77 -4.93
C GLY A 176 16.44 -8.79 -6.47
N ALA A 177 15.39 -8.34 -7.15
CA ALA A 177 15.35 -8.26 -8.60
C ALA A 177 15.29 -6.79 -9.08
N THR A 178 15.87 -6.51 -10.24
CA THR A 178 15.84 -5.17 -10.84
C THR A 178 14.68 -5.09 -11.83
N PRO A 179 13.59 -4.36 -11.52
CA PRO A 179 12.45 -4.22 -12.42
C PRO A 179 12.83 -3.38 -13.65
N VAL A 180 12.38 -3.83 -14.83
CA VAL A 180 12.68 -3.16 -16.12
C VAL A 180 11.48 -3.05 -17.04
N ARG A 181 10.44 -3.86 -16.86
CA ARG A 181 9.29 -3.89 -17.75
C ARG A 181 7.99 -4.07 -16.98
N GLY A 182 7.00 -3.24 -17.30
CA GLY A 182 5.63 -3.38 -16.84
C GLY A 182 4.77 -4.01 -17.92
N ARG A 183 3.88 -4.91 -17.52
CA ARG A 183 2.86 -5.52 -18.37
C ARG A 183 1.52 -5.46 -17.65
N ALA A 184 0.45 -5.29 -18.42
CA ALA A 184 -0.90 -5.32 -17.91
C ALA A 184 -1.80 -6.07 -18.90
N ARG A 185 -2.83 -6.72 -18.37
CA ARG A 185 -3.91 -7.29 -19.18
C ARG A 185 -5.24 -7.20 -18.47
N VAL A 186 -6.32 -7.31 -19.24
CA VAL A 186 -7.68 -7.48 -18.71
C VAL A 186 -8.11 -8.92 -18.94
N VAL A 187 -8.49 -9.61 -17.86
CA VAL A 187 -9.04 -10.97 -17.91
C VAL A 187 -10.37 -10.97 -17.16
N LYS A 188 -11.49 -11.25 -17.87
CA LYS A 188 -12.84 -11.27 -17.26
C LYS A 188 -13.14 -10.00 -16.42
N ASP A 189 -12.82 -8.84 -16.98
CA ASP A 189 -12.96 -7.54 -16.32
C ASP A 189 -12.08 -7.30 -15.08
N GLU A 190 -11.09 -8.18 -14.83
CA GLU A 190 -10.07 -7.99 -13.80
C GLU A 190 -8.78 -7.46 -14.45
N LEU A 191 -8.24 -6.38 -13.88
CA LEU A 191 -6.95 -5.84 -14.31
C LEU A 191 -5.82 -6.56 -13.57
N GLU A 192 -4.95 -7.21 -14.32
CA GLU A 192 -3.75 -7.85 -13.83
C GLU A 192 -2.50 -7.09 -14.30
N PHE A 193 -1.48 -7.00 -13.44
CA PHE A 193 -0.19 -6.37 -13.77
C PHE A 193 0.96 -7.26 -13.39
N GLN A 194 1.98 -7.31 -14.24
CA GLN A 194 3.27 -7.93 -13.95
C GLN A 194 4.39 -6.91 -14.12
N VAL A 195 5.29 -6.86 -13.14
CA VAL A 195 6.58 -6.19 -13.26
C VAL A 195 7.65 -7.26 -13.43
N LEU A 196 8.42 -7.19 -14.51
CA LEU A 196 9.45 -8.15 -14.87
C LEU A 196 10.84 -7.57 -14.65
N ASP A 197 11.79 -8.44 -14.31
CA ASP A 197 13.21 -8.12 -14.23
C ASP A 197 13.95 -8.31 -15.57
N THR A 198 15.26 -8.11 -15.55
CA THR A 198 16.15 -8.19 -16.72
C THR A 198 16.22 -9.58 -17.36
N ILE A 199 15.88 -10.64 -16.63
CA ILE A 199 15.88 -12.01 -17.15
C ILE A 199 14.47 -12.49 -17.50
N GLY A 200 13.46 -11.62 -17.37
CA GLY A 200 12.07 -11.90 -17.71
C GLY A 200 11.27 -12.53 -16.58
N GLU A 201 11.80 -12.61 -15.36
CA GLU A 201 11.08 -13.17 -14.22
C GLU A 201 10.17 -12.15 -13.57
N VAL A 202 9.04 -12.63 -13.03
CA VAL A 202 8.09 -11.78 -12.30
C VAL A 202 8.70 -11.32 -10.97
N VAL A 203 8.74 -10.01 -10.78
CA VAL A 203 9.15 -9.32 -9.53
C VAL A 203 7.92 -8.96 -8.72
N CYS A 204 6.89 -8.47 -9.39
CA CYS A 204 5.61 -8.10 -8.78
C CYS A 204 4.47 -8.58 -9.67
N HIS A 205 3.45 -9.20 -9.05
CA HIS A 205 2.21 -9.57 -9.70
C HIS A 205 1.05 -8.96 -8.93
N ILE A 206 0.25 -8.13 -9.59
CA ILE A 206 -0.97 -7.54 -9.04
C ILE A 206 -2.15 -8.24 -9.70
N GLU A 207 -3.03 -8.78 -8.87
CA GLU A 207 -4.27 -9.38 -9.29
C GLU A 207 -5.44 -8.51 -8.83
N ASP A 208 -6.38 -8.30 -9.76
CA ASP A 208 -7.60 -7.53 -9.58
C ASP A 208 -7.39 -6.13 -8.97
N LEU A 209 -6.73 -5.25 -9.73
CA LEU A 209 -6.71 -3.82 -9.43
C LEU A 209 -8.08 -3.21 -9.81
N ARG A 210 -8.82 -2.75 -8.80
CA ARG A 210 -10.03 -1.96 -9.01
C ARG A 210 -9.70 -0.47 -8.95
N LEU A 211 -10.22 0.24 -9.93
CA LEU A 211 -10.07 1.68 -10.06
C LEU A 211 -11.34 2.39 -9.59
N SER A 212 -11.18 3.63 -9.12
CA SER A 212 -12.29 4.55 -8.89
C SER A 212 -12.07 5.83 -9.67
N MET A 213 -13.15 6.50 -10.05
CA MET A 213 -13.05 7.85 -10.58
C MET A 213 -12.54 8.79 -9.50
N LEU A 214 -11.55 9.61 -9.84
CA LEU A 214 -11.21 10.77 -9.03
C LEU A 214 -12.37 11.78 -9.17
N SER A 215 -13.34 11.71 -8.27
CA SER A 215 -14.42 12.70 -8.25
C SER A 215 -13.85 14.04 -7.76
N ALA A 216 -14.26 15.14 -8.40
CA ALA A 216 -14.15 16.50 -7.85
C ALA A 216 -14.65 16.51 -6.38
N PRO A 217 -14.21 17.47 -5.53
CA PRO A 217 -14.52 17.47 -4.10
C PRO A 217 -16.00 17.15 -3.87
N PRO A 218 -16.31 16.24 -2.95
CA PRO A 218 -17.61 15.61 -2.88
C PRO A 218 -18.70 16.68 -2.70
N THR A 219 -19.67 16.72 -3.62
CA THR A 219 -21.05 16.90 -3.17
C THR A 219 -21.32 15.75 -2.21
N LEU A 220 -21.77 16.06 -0.99
CA LEU A 220 -22.11 15.12 0.09
C LEU A 220 -22.62 13.78 -0.47
N GLN A 221 -21.81 12.71 -0.36
CA GLN A 221 -22.24 11.36 -0.74
C GLN A 221 -22.60 10.58 0.53
N VAL A 222 -23.88 10.30 0.71
CA VAL A 222 -24.36 9.38 1.74
C VAL A 222 -23.99 7.97 1.30
N ARG A 223 -23.14 7.29 2.08
CA ARG A 223 -22.79 5.87 1.86
C ARG A 223 -23.36 5.02 2.97
N ARG A 224 -23.84 3.82 2.60
CA ARG A 224 -24.28 2.82 3.57
C ARG A 224 -23.05 2.11 4.15
N PRO A 225 -22.89 2.02 5.48
CA PRO A 225 -21.82 1.22 6.07
C PRO A 225 -22.05 -0.26 5.74
N THR A 226 -21.04 -0.88 5.12
CA THR A 226 -20.97 -2.33 4.96
C THR A 226 -20.03 -2.90 6.00
N TRP A 227 -20.56 -3.74 6.88
CA TRP A 227 -19.78 -4.45 7.88
C TRP A 227 -19.20 -5.72 7.25
N ARG A 228 -17.88 -5.88 7.31
CA ARG A 228 -17.21 -7.16 7.04
C ARG A 228 -16.77 -7.74 8.38
N PRO A 229 -17.10 -9.01 8.69
CA PRO A 229 -16.53 -9.70 9.84
C PRO A 229 -15.03 -9.83 9.59
N VAL A 230 -14.23 -9.07 10.33
CA VAL A 230 -12.79 -9.31 10.42
C VAL A 230 -12.62 -10.36 11.53
N PRO A 231 -11.88 -11.45 11.29
CA PRO A 231 -11.57 -12.39 12.37
C PRO A 231 -10.94 -11.61 13.53
N LEU A 232 -11.34 -11.96 14.75
CA LEU A 232 -10.77 -11.33 15.94
C LEU A 232 -9.24 -11.43 15.84
N GLU A 233 -8.54 -10.31 16.01
CA GLU A 233 -7.09 -10.33 16.17
C GLU A 233 -6.75 -11.38 17.25
N PRO A 234 -5.74 -12.24 17.03
CA PRO A 234 -5.35 -13.20 18.04
C PRO A 234 -4.98 -12.42 19.31
N ARG A 235 -5.82 -12.58 20.34
CA ARG A 235 -5.61 -11.98 21.65
C ARG A 235 -4.37 -12.64 22.27
N GLY A 236 -3.23 -11.97 22.13
CA GLY A 236 -1.94 -12.42 22.64
C GLY A 236 -1.67 -11.99 24.08
N ILE A 237 -0.62 -12.58 24.65
CA ILE A 237 0.00 -12.14 25.91
C ILE A 237 0.78 -10.87 25.59
N TRP A 238 0.46 -9.78 26.28
CA TRP A 238 1.23 -8.54 26.20
C TRP A 238 2.39 -8.63 27.20
N LEU A 239 3.61 -8.44 26.71
CA LEU A 239 4.81 -8.36 27.55
C LEU A 239 5.17 -6.88 27.71
N ALA A 240 4.99 -6.33 28.90
CA ALA A 240 5.47 -4.98 29.22
C ALA A 240 6.93 -5.08 29.67
N LEU A 241 7.84 -4.40 28.97
CA LEU A 241 9.27 -4.35 29.29
C LEU A 241 9.70 -2.90 29.55
N GLY A 242 10.47 -2.69 30.63
CA GLY A 242 11.05 -1.40 31.03
C GLY A 242 11.10 -1.23 32.55
N GLU A 243 12.09 -0.49 33.09
CA GLU A 243 12.22 -0.24 34.54
C GLU A 243 11.01 0.52 35.13
N GLU A 244 10.38 1.38 34.33
CA GLU A 244 9.17 2.13 34.72
C GLU A 244 7.97 1.20 34.94
N ALA A 245 7.84 0.13 34.16
CA ALA A 245 6.80 -0.89 34.33
C ALA A 245 7.04 -1.76 35.59
N LEU A 246 8.31 -1.93 36.01
CA LEU A 246 8.68 -2.65 37.23
C LEU A 246 8.37 -1.85 38.50
N GLY A 247 8.42 -0.51 38.42
CA GLY A 247 8.07 0.39 39.52
C GLY A 247 6.57 0.41 39.85
N LEU A 248 5.70 0.08 38.89
CA LEU A 248 4.25 0.10 39.03
C LEU A 248 3.65 -1.18 39.67
N LYS A 249 4.48 -2.19 40.01
CA LYS A 249 4.08 -3.48 40.59
C LYS A 249 2.95 -4.21 39.84
N LEU A 250 2.82 -3.99 38.53
CA LEU A 250 1.85 -4.69 37.71
C LEU A 250 2.27 -6.15 37.49
N PRO A 251 1.32 -7.10 37.38
CA PRO A 251 1.63 -8.48 37.07
C PRO A 251 2.32 -8.59 35.69
N ARG A 252 3.49 -9.24 35.66
CA ARG A 252 4.35 -9.35 34.46
C ARG A 252 3.72 -10.14 33.31
N THR A 253 2.68 -10.91 33.61
CA THR A 253 1.82 -11.60 32.64
C THR A 253 0.40 -11.62 33.19
N THR A 254 -0.61 -11.45 32.33
CA THR A 254 -2.01 -11.58 32.70
C THR A 254 -2.63 -12.77 31.98
N ASN A 255 -3.32 -13.65 32.70
CA ASN A 255 -4.15 -14.70 32.11
C ASN A 255 -5.64 -14.35 32.29
N ARG A 256 -6.44 -14.65 31.28
CA ARG A 256 -7.83 -14.23 31.13
C ARG A 256 -8.80 -14.81 32.18
N GLN A 257 -8.41 -15.81 32.97
CA GLN A 257 -9.32 -16.35 33.99
C GLN A 257 -9.58 -15.38 35.15
N GLU A 258 -8.72 -14.39 35.38
CA GLU A 258 -8.80 -13.53 36.57
C GLU A 258 -9.43 -12.16 36.33
N ASP A 259 -9.47 -11.63 35.10
CA ASP A 259 -10.04 -10.29 34.86
C ASP A 259 -10.68 -10.11 33.46
N PRO A 260 -12.00 -10.32 33.33
CA PRO A 260 -12.72 -10.10 32.08
C PRO A 260 -12.99 -8.60 31.89
N HIS A 261 -12.18 -7.97 31.04
CA HIS A 261 -12.46 -6.65 30.46
C HIS A 261 -12.60 -5.50 31.46
N VAL A 262 -11.47 -4.97 31.94
CA VAL A 262 -11.38 -3.56 32.34
C VAL A 262 -10.20 -2.94 31.60
N ALA A 263 -10.49 -1.98 30.71
CA ALA A 263 -9.48 -1.05 30.24
C ALA A 263 -9.04 -0.22 31.47
N VAL A 264 -7.80 -0.40 31.93
CA VAL A 264 -7.26 0.45 32.98
C VAL A 264 -6.88 1.79 32.35
N VAL A 265 -7.75 2.76 32.59
CA VAL A 265 -7.47 4.19 32.44
C VAL A 265 -6.40 4.55 33.47
N LEU A 266 -5.25 5.06 33.03
CA LEU A 266 -4.30 5.70 33.92
C LEU A 266 -4.73 7.16 34.13
N ALA A 267 -5.09 7.49 35.37
CA ALA A 267 -5.15 8.88 35.82
C ALA A 267 -3.73 9.38 36.05
N ILE A 268 -3.27 10.32 35.24
CA ILE A 268 -1.99 11.01 35.43
C ILE A 268 -2.31 12.35 36.08
N ARG A 269 -1.68 12.66 37.22
CA ARG A 269 -1.75 14.02 37.75
C ARG A 269 -0.80 14.90 36.93
N ALA A 270 -1.33 15.46 35.85
CA ALA A 270 -0.65 16.43 35.00
C ALA A 270 -0.89 17.84 35.58
N GLU A 271 0.18 18.59 35.81
CA GLU A 271 0.06 19.99 36.24
C GLU A 271 0.06 20.95 35.05
N ASN A 272 0.57 20.51 33.89
CA ASN A 272 0.53 21.27 32.65
C ASN A 272 0.41 20.37 31.40
N LEU A 273 0.24 21.02 30.24
CA LEU A 273 -0.11 20.38 28.97
C LEU A 273 1.02 19.49 28.40
N GLU A 274 2.26 19.68 28.84
CA GLU A 274 3.40 18.87 28.38
C GLU A 274 3.36 17.46 29.00
N ASP A 275 2.82 17.34 30.21
CA ASP A 275 2.66 16.07 30.93
C ASP A 275 1.61 15.16 30.26
N VAL A 276 0.57 15.75 29.66
CA VAL A 276 -0.50 15.01 28.96
C VAL A 276 -0.04 14.49 27.59
N HIS A 277 0.83 15.22 26.90
CA HIS A 277 1.30 14.85 25.56
C HIS A 277 2.37 13.75 25.53
N ARG A 278 2.94 13.40 26.69
CA ARG A 278 3.96 12.34 26.83
C ARG A 278 3.37 10.96 27.16
N CYS A 279 2.06 10.83 27.29
CA CYS A 279 1.35 9.56 27.45
C CYS A 279 0.55 9.20 26.19
#